data_AF-A0A109N1T2-F1
#
_entry.id   AF-A0A109N1T2-F1
#
_cell.length_a   1.000
_cell.length_b   1.000
_cell.length_c   1.000
_cell.angle_alpha   90.00
_cell.angle_beta   90.00
_cell.angle_gamma   90.00
#
_symmetry.space_group_name_H-M   'P 1'
#
loop_
_entity.id
_entity.type
_entity.pdbx_description
1 polymer ?
#
loop_
_entity_poly.entity_id
_entity_poly.type
_entity_poly.pdbx_seq_one_letter_code
_entity_poly.pdbx_strand_id
1 'polypeptide(L)'
;MVITNIGEDLDEVEFNTYRNEPNTETKYGLSLNDFQHEKFKQGQVFEFQNFPMSVKANELEFELSWHGKPHSKGVHGRKYKETFIFTATK
;
A
#
# COMPACT_ATOMS: atom_id res chain seq x y z
N MET A 1 7.39 -7.70 4.45
CA MET A 1 6.62 -7.74 3.19
C MET A 1 7.46 -7.06 2.13
N VAL A 2 7.54 -7.65 0.93
CA VAL A 2 8.33 -7.09 -0.18
C VAL A 2 7.40 -6.84 -1.36
N ILE A 3 7.46 -5.64 -1.92
CA ILE A 3 6.72 -5.23 -3.10
C ILE A 3 7.71 -4.83 -4.16
N THR A 4 7.53 -5.35 -5.37
CA THR A 4 8.37 -5.04 -6.51
C THR A 4 7.49 -4.52 -7.64
N ASN A 5 7.85 -3.36 -8.19
CA ASN A 5 7.24 -2.94 -9.44
C ASN A 5 7.77 -3.80 -10.59
N ILE A 6 6.95 -4.71 -11.11
CA ILE A 6 7.29 -5.56 -12.25
C ILE A 6 6.82 -4.97 -13.60
N GLY A 7 6.04 -3.89 -13.56
CA GLY A 7 5.45 -3.24 -14.72
C GLY A 7 6.21 -2.00 -15.17
N GLU A 8 5.49 -0.99 -15.65
CA GLU A 8 6.04 0.31 -16.02
C GLU A 8 6.24 1.21 -14.79
N ASP A 9 7.00 2.30 -14.96
CA ASP A 9 7.15 3.35 -13.96
C ASP A 9 5.78 3.92 -13.53
N LEU A 10 5.60 4.02 -12.21
CA LEU A 10 4.38 4.54 -11.60
C LEU A 10 4.64 5.90 -10.96
N ASP A 11 3.60 6.73 -10.97
CA ASP A 11 3.63 8.09 -10.43
C ASP A 11 2.79 8.18 -9.16
N GLU A 12 3.28 8.97 -8.19
CA GLU A 12 2.58 9.26 -6.93
C GLU A 12 2.06 8.00 -6.24
N VAL A 13 2.97 7.05 -6.01
CA VAL A 13 2.67 5.78 -5.37
C VAL A 13 2.56 6.00 -3.87
N GLU A 14 1.48 5.49 -3.29
CA GLU A 14 1.20 5.54 -1.85
C GLU A 14 0.90 4.14 -1.33
N PHE A 15 1.53 3.79 -0.21
CA PHE A 15 1.38 2.52 0.48
C PHE A 15 0.74 2.71 1.85
N ASN A 16 -0.50 2.26 1.98
CA ASN A 16 -1.27 2.27 3.23
C ASN A 16 -1.38 0.86 3.79
N THR A 17 -1.22 0.72 5.09
CA THR A 17 -1.31 -0.57 5.77
C THR A 17 -2.21 -0.45 6.97
N TYR A 18 -3.02 -1.47 7.21
CA TYR A 18 -3.98 -1.49 8.29
C TYR A 18 -4.03 -2.86 8.95
N ARG A 19 -4.36 -2.88 10.24
CA ARG A 19 -4.75 -4.10 10.95
C ARG A 19 -6.17 -3.98 11.46
N ASN A 20 -6.83 -5.12 11.59
CA ASN A 20 -8.11 -5.17 12.27
C ASN A 20 -7.95 -5.16 13.81
N GLU A 21 -9.08 -4.98 14.49
CA GLU A 21 -9.21 -5.21 15.92
C GLU A 21 -10.44 -6.07 16.25
N PRO A 22 -10.43 -6.84 17.34
CA PRO A 22 -11.58 -7.63 17.77
C PRO A 22 -12.80 -6.75 18.01
N ASN A 23 -13.97 -7.27 17.63
CA ASN A 23 -15.28 -6.70 17.92
C ASN A 23 -15.54 -5.31 17.30
N THR A 24 -14.80 -4.93 16.25
CA THR A 24 -15.02 -3.69 15.50
C THR A 24 -14.73 -3.87 14.02
N GLU A 25 -15.41 -3.09 13.17
CA GLU A 25 -15.10 -2.96 11.74
C GLU A 25 -14.00 -1.93 11.48
N THR A 26 -13.65 -1.11 12.49
CA THR A 26 -12.60 -0.10 12.38
C THR A 26 -11.23 -0.77 12.23
N LYS A 27 -10.51 -0.41 11.17
CA LYS A 27 -9.11 -0.79 10.96
C LYS A 27 -8.18 0.32 11.44
N TYR A 28 -7.02 -0.07 11.96
CA TYR A 28 -6.00 0.85 12.49
C TYR A 28 -4.83 0.92 11.54
N GLY A 29 -4.45 2.15 11.17
CA GLY A 29 -3.29 2.41 10.31
C GLY A 29 -1.99 1.96 10.96
N LEU A 30 -1.16 1.28 10.17
CA LEU A 30 0.20 0.87 10.49
C LEU A 30 1.25 1.60 9.66
N SER A 31 0.82 2.31 8.61
CA SER A 31 1.71 3.12 7.78
C SER A 31 2.16 4.38 8.51
N LEU A 32 3.47 4.64 8.44
CA LEU A 32 4.11 5.91 8.79
C LEU A 32 4.03 6.83 7.57
N ASN A 33 4.10 8.15 7.78
CA ASN A 33 3.95 9.16 6.73
C ASN A 33 4.99 9.08 5.59
N ASP A 34 6.01 8.23 5.72
CA ASP A 34 7.15 8.14 4.78
C ASP A 34 6.92 7.16 3.61
N PHE A 35 5.72 6.58 3.49
CA PHE A 35 5.43 5.53 2.52
C PHE A 35 4.80 6.04 1.22
N GLN A 36 5.36 7.15 0.71
CA GLN A 36 4.99 7.76 -0.55
C GLN A 36 6.21 7.91 -1.46
N HIS A 37 6.04 7.57 -2.73
CA HIS A 37 7.03 7.77 -3.77
C HIS A 37 6.47 8.62 -4.89
N GLU A 38 7.12 9.74 -5.20
CA GLU A 38 6.76 10.55 -6.38
C GLU A 38 6.90 9.71 -7.67
N LYS A 39 7.93 8.89 -7.74
CA LYS A 39 8.19 7.93 -8.82
C LYS A 39 8.59 6.57 -8.23
N PHE A 40 7.90 5.51 -8.65
CA PHE A 40 8.23 4.12 -8.30
C PHE A 40 8.61 3.35 -9.56
N LYS A 41 9.91 3.24 -9.80
CA LYS A 41 10.47 2.75 -11.07
C LYS A 41 10.28 1.25 -11.26
N GLN A 42 10.28 0.80 -12.50
CA GLN A 42 10.36 -0.63 -12.80
C GLN A 42 11.57 -1.27 -12.10
N GLY A 43 11.34 -2.41 -11.45
CA GLY A 43 12.33 -3.14 -10.65
C GLY A 43 12.60 -2.55 -9.28
N GLN A 44 12.06 -1.37 -8.95
CA GLN A 44 12.20 -0.81 -7.61
C GLN A 44 11.48 -1.69 -6.60
N VAL A 45 12.16 -1.90 -5.47
CA VAL A 45 11.66 -2.70 -4.37
C VAL A 45 11.32 -1.78 -3.21
N PHE A 46 10.17 -2.05 -2.62
CA PHE A 46 9.74 -1.46 -1.37
C PHE A 46 9.61 -2.59 -0.34
N GLU A 47 10.33 -2.44 0.77
CA GLU A 47 10.35 -3.42 1.84
C GLU A 47 9.76 -2.83 3.11
N PHE A 48 8.76 -3.53 3.64
CA PHE A 48 8.18 -3.24 4.94
C PHE A 48 8.63 -4.29 5.95
N GLN A 49 9.23 -3.82 7.03
CA GLN A 49 9.66 -4.64 8.15
C GLN A 49 8.92 -4.22 9.43
N ASN A 50 8.78 -5.15 10.39
CA ASN A 50 8.34 -4.88 11.75
C ASN A 50 6.98 -4.16 11.88
N PHE A 51 5.93 -4.69 11.25
CA PHE A 51 4.56 -4.20 11.49
C PHE A 51 4.23 -4.25 12.99
N PRO A 52 3.84 -3.12 13.63
CA PRO A 52 3.42 -3.12 15.02
C PRO A 52 2.00 -3.71 15.13
N MET A 53 1.89 -5.01 14.88
CA MET A 53 0.63 -5.75 14.93
C MET A 53 0.33 -6.22 16.34
N SER A 54 -0.89 -5.95 16.80
CA SER A 54 -1.44 -6.56 18.01
C SER A 54 -1.51 -8.07 17.84
N VAL A 55 -1.22 -8.84 18.90
CA VAL A 55 -1.40 -10.31 18.93
C VAL A 55 -2.86 -10.74 18.73
N LYS A 56 -3.80 -9.81 18.87
CA LYS A 56 -5.23 -10.05 18.65
C LYS A 56 -5.68 -9.75 17.22
N ALA A 57 -4.86 -9.06 16.43
CA ALA A 57 -5.14 -8.84 15.02
C ALA A 57 -4.93 -10.14 14.26
N ASN A 58 -5.86 -10.47 13.37
CA ASN A 58 -5.78 -11.66 12.52
C ASN A 58 -5.83 -11.32 11.02
N GLU A 59 -5.91 -10.03 10.70
CA GLU A 59 -5.93 -9.49 9.35
C GLU A 59 -4.94 -8.34 9.23
N LEU A 60 -4.12 -8.40 8.19
CA LEU A 60 -3.29 -7.30 7.71
C LEU A 60 -3.79 -6.92 6.32
N GLU A 61 -4.25 -5.68 6.19
CA GLU A 61 -4.61 -5.07 4.92
C GLU A 61 -3.45 -4.22 4.40
N PHE A 62 -3.15 -4.38 3.12
CA PHE A 62 -2.20 -3.57 2.39
C PHE A 62 -2.91 -2.92 1.21
N GLU A 63 -2.91 -1.61 1.16
CA GLU A 63 -3.49 -0.81 0.10
C GLU A 63 -2.38 -0.07 -0.66
N LEU A 64 -2.33 -0.28 -1.96
CA LEU A 64 -1.44 0.38 -2.90
C LEU A 64 -2.27 1.30 -3.77
N SER A 65 -1.90 2.57 -3.89
CA SER A 65 -2.49 3.49 -4.88
C SER A 65 -1.43 4.18 -5.72
N TRP A 66 -1.76 4.49 -6.97
CA TRP A 66 -0.86 5.16 -7.92
C TRP A 66 -1.65 5.93 -8.98
N HIS A 67 -0.99 6.88 -9.64
CA HIS A 67 -1.55 7.56 -10.80
C HIS A 67 -0.98 6.96 -12.09
N GLY A 68 -1.86 6.70 -13.06
CA GLY A 68 -1.45 6.39 -14.41
C GLY A 68 -0.83 7.60 -15.11
N LYS A 69 -0.27 7.39 -16.29
CA LYS A 69 0.27 8.49 -17.09
C LYS A 69 -0.83 9.51 -17.42
N PRO A 70 -0.58 10.82 -17.26
CA PRO A 70 -1.56 11.84 -17.58
C PRO A 70 -1.80 11.91 -19.08
N HIS A 71 -3.06 12.11 -19.48
CA HIS A 71 -3.43 12.23 -20.89
C HIS A 71 -3.09 13.61 -21.49
N SER A 72 -2.84 14.62 -20.65
CA SER A 72 -2.46 15.98 -21.06
C SER A 72 -1.61 16.67 -19.98
N LYS A 73 -0.84 17.70 -20.36
CA LYS A 73 0.00 18.46 -19.42
C LYS A 73 -0.87 19.21 -18.40
N GLY A 74 -0.53 19.10 -17.12
CA GLY A 74 -1.19 19.82 -16.03
C GLY A 74 -2.42 19.13 -15.44
N VAL A 75 -2.72 17.90 -15.85
CA VAL A 75 -3.79 17.07 -15.28
C VAL A 75 -3.14 15.82 -14.69
N HIS A 76 -3.52 15.40 -13.47
CA HIS A 76 -3.07 14.10 -12.95
C HIS A 76 -3.72 12.97 -13.77
N GLY A 77 -2.98 11.88 -13.99
CA GLY A 77 -3.57 10.71 -14.63
C GLY A 77 -4.65 10.06 -13.77
N ARG A 78 -5.31 9.02 -14.28
CA ARG A 78 -6.30 8.29 -13.50
C ARG A 78 -5.65 7.68 -12.25
N LYS A 79 -6.25 7.88 -11.08
CA LYS A 79 -5.85 7.19 -9.85
C LYS A 79 -6.35 5.74 -9.88
N TYR A 80 -5.46 4.80 -9.57
CA TYR A 80 -5.72 3.38 -9.42
C TYR A 80 -5.43 2.97 -7.97
N LYS A 81 -6.05 1.86 -7.55
CA LYS A 81 -5.91 1.32 -6.21
C LYS A 81 -6.06 -0.20 -6.23
N GLU A 82 -5.22 -0.88 -5.45
CA GLU A 82 -5.28 -2.31 -5.23
C GLU A 82 -5.14 -2.60 -3.73
N THR A 83 -5.89 -3.59 -3.26
CA THR A 83 -5.93 -3.96 -1.83
C THR A 83 -5.66 -5.45 -1.70
N PHE A 84 -4.69 -5.79 -0.86
CA PHE A 84 -4.33 -7.16 -0.50
C PHE A 84 -4.68 -7.39 0.97
N ILE A 85 -5.33 -8.52 1.25
CA ILE A 85 -5.73 -8.89 2.61
C ILE A 85 -5.02 -10.20 2.97
N PHE A 86 -4.21 -10.14 4.00
CA PHE A 86 -3.52 -11.30 4.57
C PHE A 86 -4.21 -11.69 5.86
N THR A 87 -4.64 -12.95 5.95
CA THR A 87 -5.28 -13.51 7.14
C THR A 87 -4.38 -14.53 7.80
N ALA A 88 -4.41 -14.59 9.13
CA ALA A 88 -3.71 -15.63 9.87
C ALA A 88 -4.24 -17.01 9.47
N THR A 89 -3.34 -17.93 9.14
CA THR A 89 -3.71 -19.32 8.90
C THR A 89 -4.15 -19.95 10.21
N LYS A 90 -5.26 -20.69 10.20
CA LYS A 90 -5.74 -21.44 11.37
C LYS A 90 -4.81 -22.60 11.72
#